data_AF-A0A183DZH4-F1
#
_entry.id   AF-A0A183DZH4-F1
#
_cell.length_a   1.000
_cell.length_b   1.000
_cell.length_c   1.000
_cell.angle_alpha   90.00
_cell.angle_beta   90.00
_cell.angle_gamma   90.00
#
_symmetry.space_group_name_H-M   'P 1'
#
loop_
_entity.id
_entity.type
_entity.pdbx_description
1 polymer ?
#
loop_
_entity_poly.entity_id
_entity_poly.type
_entity_poly.pdbx_seq_one_letter_code
_entity_poly.pdbx_strand_id
1 'polypeptide(L)'
;MIFLKDIFECRTCGLVGTLCCCTECAYTCHRNHECRLKRTSPTAYCDCWEKCSCQALIVGNTLRRDNLVSVLLNDTDLINRTNSRQHLLLFLARTVGRQMTEQDNFQRRNPKKTSGTDAAPEHDLDPPRFARSAFARLLSDWRAVKSLVMLGVKGLQNDALIIEEVFHFNQQHGCSHLDKFVFVLLAKCSETDVCTFDFVIADSDHRRNSYGWWHWTSYGYIRYDAKVEVFFFPFWPNFA
;
A
#
# COMPACT_ATOMS: atom_id res chain seq x y z
N MET A 1 -14.27 -2.03 -1.91
CA MET A 1 -15.04 -1.54 -3.07
C MET A 1 -14.00 -0.95 -4.01
N ILE A 2 -13.65 -1.68 -5.08
CA ILE A 2 -12.57 -1.29 -6.00
C ILE A 2 -13.07 -0.06 -6.73
N PHE A 3 -12.53 1.12 -6.39
CA PHE A 3 -12.64 2.24 -7.28
C PHE A 3 -11.69 1.99 -8.45
N LEU A 4 -12.21 1.53 -9.59
CA LEU A 4 -11.43 1.48 -10.82
C LEU A 4 -11.10 2.93 -11.19
N LYS A 5 -9.82 3.30 -11.09
CA LYS A 5 -9.35 4.65 -11.44
C LYS A 5 -9.66 4.97 -12.90
N ASP A 6 -9.35 4.03 -13.78
CA ASP A 6 -9.61 4.09 -15.21
C ASP A 6 -10.29 2.79 -15.66
N ILE A 7 -11.34 2.94 -16.47
CA ILE A 7 -12.09 1.83 -17.07
C ILE A 7 -12.12 1.99 -18.59
N PHE A 8 -12.03 0.88 -19.29
CA PHE A 8 -11.92 0.83 -20.74
C PHE A 8 -13.08 0.02 -21.33
N GLU A 9 -13.60 0.47 -22.47
CA GLU A 9 -14.33 -0.39 -23.38
C GLU A 9 -13.35 -1.04 -24.36
N CYS A 10 -13.61 -2.28 -24.77
CA CYS A 10 -12.83 -2.98 -25.80
C CYS A 10 -13.77 -3.37 -26.94
N ARG A 11 -13.69 -2.64 -28.06
CA ARG A 11 -14.58 -2.86 -29.21
C ARG A 11 -14.29 -4.16 -29.92
N THR A 12 -13.02 -4.55 -30.00
CA THR A 12 -12.58 -5.82 -30.59
C THR A 12 -13.19 -7.03 -29.88
N CYS A 13 -13.33 -6.99 -28.54
CA CYS A 13 -13.91 -8.08 -27.74
C CYS A 13 -15.40 -7.91 -27.43
N GLY A 14 -16.02 -6.80 -27.84
CA GLY A 14 -17.40 -6.48 -27.48
C GLY A 14 -17.62 -6.16 -25.99
N LEU A 15 -16.58 -5.70 -25.26
CA LEU A 15 -16.73 -5.12 -23.92
C LEU A 15 -17.16 -3.66 -24.04
N VAL A 16 -18.41 -3.44 -24.45
CA VAL A 16 -19.02 -2.12 -24.71
C VAL A 16 -20.31 -1.96 -23.89
N GLY A 17 -20.86 -0.74 -23.84
CA GLY A 17 -22.15 -0.50 -23.17
C GLY A 17 -22.02 -0.50 -21.64
N THR A 18 -22.55 -1.50 -20.95
CA THR A 18 -22.41 -1.66 -19.49
C THR A 18 -21.12 -2.38 -19.09
N LEU A 19 -20.52 -3.14 -20.00
CA LEU A 19 -19.30 -3.90 -19.74
C LEU A 19 -18.06 -3.00 -19.81
N CYS A 20 -17.04 -3.35 -19.03
CA CYS A 20 -15.74 -2.69 -19.08
C CYS A 20 -14.57 -3.61 -18.67
N CYS A 21 -13.35 -3.17 -18.95
CA CYS A 21 -12.15 -3.78 -18.41
C CYS A 21 -11.30 -2.75 -17.66
N CYS A 22 -10.54 -3.20 -16.66
CA CYS A 22 -9.61 -2.35 -15.94
C CYS A 22 -8.35 -2.05 -16.77
N THR A 23 -7.57 -1.06 -16.35
CA THR A 23 -6.26 -0.72 -16.94
C THR A 23 -5.38 -1.95 -17.18
N GLU A 24 -5.30 -2.86 -16.21
CA GLU A 24 -4.45 -4.04 -16.31
C GLU A 24 -4.93 -5.04 -17.37
N CYS A 25 -6.25 -5.22 -17.49
CA CYS A 25 -6.83 -6.05 -18.54
C CYS A 25 -6.67 -5.43 -19.93
N ALA A 26 -6.78 -4.10 -20.06
CA ALA A 26 -6.52 -3.41 -21.33
C ALA A 26 -5.10 -3.66 -21.85
N TYR A 27 -4.10 -3.65 -20.97
CA TYR A 27 -2.70 -3.90 -21.35
C TYR A 27 -2.31 -5.38 -21.46
N THR A 28 -3.01 -6.26 -20.75
CA THR A 28 -2.66 -7.69 -20.67
C THR A 28 -3.54 -8.56 -21.57
N CYS A 29 -4.85 -8.51 -21.37
CA CYS A 29 -5.81 -9.40 -22.04
C CYS A 29 -6.30 -8.83 -23.37
N HIS A 30 -6.32 -7.51 -23.49
CA HIS A 30 -6.76 -6.79 -24.69
C HIS A 30 -5.60 -6.04 -25.35
N ARG A 31 -4.38 -6.58 -25.21
CA ARG A 31 -3.20 -6.02 -25.84
C ARG A 31 -3.42 -5.97 -27.35
N ASN A 32 -3.16 -4.80 -27.93
CA ASN A 32 -3.36 -4.52 -29.36
C ASN A 32 -4.82 -4.56 -29.84
N HIS A 33 -5.80 -4.48 -28.93
CA HIS A 33 -7.20 -4.31 -29.30
C HIS A 33 -7.59 -2.82 -29.33
N GLU A 34 -8.75 -2.51 -29.92
CA GLU A 34 -9.31 -1.17 -29.87
C GLU A 34 -9.95 -0.91 -28.49
N CYS A 35 -9.10 -0.56 -27.52
CA CYS A 35 -9.49 -0.15 -26.18
C CYS A 35 -9.64 1.37 -26.08
N ARG A 36 -10.76 1.86 -25.54
CA ARG A 36 -11.02 3.30 -25.32
C ARG A 36 -11.43 3.56 -23.88
N LEU A 37 -10.91 4.64 -23.29
CA LEU A 37 -11.26 5.07 -21.93
C LEU A 37 -12.74 5.50 -21.86
N LYS A 38 -13.50 4.96 -20.91
CA LYS A 38 -14.89 5.40 -20.66
C LYS A 38 -14.91 6.55 -19.67
N ARG A 39 -15.70 7.59 -19.97
CA ARG A 39 -16.00 8.68 -19.03
C ARG A 39 -17.15 8.21 -18.13
N THR A 40 -16.87 7.97 -16.84
CA THR A 40 -17.81 7.55 -15.73
C THR A 40 -18.15 6.05 -15.66
N SER A 41 -18.44 5.40 -14.51
CA SER A 41 -18.43 5.79 -13.09
C SER A 41 -17.38 4.94 -12.32
N PRO A 42 -16.78 5.46 -11.23
CA PRO A 42 -15.68 4.79 -10.52
C PRO A 42 -16.12 3.53 -9.75
N THR A 43 -17.39 3.11 -9.86
CA THR A 43 -17.97 1.98 -9.14
C THR A 43 -18.20 0.74 -10.02
N ALA A 44 -17.71 0.74 -11.25
CA ALA A 44 -17.77 -0.41 -12.14
C ALA A 44 -16.75 -1.49 -11.74
N TYR A 45 -17.04 -2.74 -12.09
CA TYR A 45 -16.12 -3.88 -11.92
C TYR A 45 -15.58 -4.31 -13.29
N CYS A 46 -14.45 -5.03 -13.30
CA CYS A 46 -13.87 -5.52 -14.54
C CYS A 46 -14.62 -6.78 -15.03
N ASP A 47 -15.12 -6.73 -16.26
CA ASP A 47 -15.89 -7.79 -16.93
C ASP A 47 -15.07 -8.55 -17.98
N CYS A 48 -13.74 -8.37 -17.98
CA CYS A 48 -12.81 -9.03 -18.92
C CYS A 48 -13.06 -10.55 -19.05
N TRP A 49 -13.38 -11.19 -17.92
CA TRP A 49 -13.62 -12.62 -17.82
C TRP A 49 -14.87 -13.10 -18.60
N GLU A 50 -15.85 -12.23 -18.85
CA GLU A 50 -17.06 -12.60 -19.61
C GLU A 50 -16.78 -12.80 -21.10
N LYS A 51 -15.70 -12.22 -21.61
CA LYS A 51 -15.37 -12.22 -23.05
C LYS A 51 -14.07 -12.95 -23.38
N CYS A 52 -13.19 -13.17 -22.41
CA CYS A 52 -11.91 -13.84 -22.65
C CYS A 52 -11.35 -14.49 -21.38
N SER A 53 -10.42 -15.43 -21.57
CA SER A 53 -9.63 -16.05 -20.50
C SER A 53 -8.69 -15.02 -19.85
N CYS A 54 -9.23 -14.26 -18.89
CA CYS A 54 -8.56 -13.12 -18.28
C CYS A 54 -7.22 -13.52 -17.64
N GLN A 55 -6.12 -13.10 -18.26
CA GLN A 55 -4.75 -13.36 -17.81
C GLN A 55 -4.37 -12.49 -16.60
N ALA A 56 -5.03 -11.36 -16.39
CA ALA A 56 -4.81 -10.50 -15.23
C ALA A 56 -5.25 -11.15 -13.91
N LEU A 57 -6.08 -12.20 -13.98
CA LEU A 57 -6.52 -12.99 -12.83
C LEU A 57 -5.62 -14.21 -12.55
N ILE A 58 -4.58 -14.44 -13.36
CA ILE A 58 -3.63 -15.52 -13.12
C ILE A 58 -2.62 -15.04 -12.07
N VAL A 59 -2.50 -15.80 -10.98
CA VAL A 59 -1.63 -15.54 -9.81
C VAL A 59 -0.18 -15.30 -10.21
N GLY A 60 0.25 -15.79 -11.38
CA GLY A 60 1.65 -15.73 -11.81
C GLY A 60 2.55 -16.54 -10.87
N ASN A 61 3.86 -16.45 -11.07
CA ASN A 61 4.82 -17.18 -10.26
C ASN A 61 5.19 -16.39 -8.99
N THR A 62 4.64 -16.77 -7.85
CA THR A 62 4.85 -16.10 -6.55
C THR A 62 6.32 -16.06 -6.15
N LEU A 63 7.07 -17.16 -6.34
CA LEU A 63 8.49 -17.22 -6.01
C LEU A 63 9.32 -16.20 -6.81
N ARG A 64 9.05 -16.07 -8.12
CA ARG A 64 9.73 -15.07 -8.96
C ARG A 64 9.36 -13.64 -8.56
N ARG A 65 8.12 -13.40 -8.13
CA ARG A 65 7.69 -12.09 -7.63
C ARG A 65 8.36 -11.75 -6.30
N ASP A 66 8.49 -12.71 -5.38
CA ASP A 66 9.19 -12.51 -4.11
C ASP A 66 10.68 -12.27 -4.32
N ASN A 67 11.30 -12.98 -5.27
CA ASN A 67 12.67 -12.73 -5.70
C ASN A 67 12.82 -11.30 -6.27
N LEU A 68 11.94 -10.90 -7.19
CA LEU A 68 11.95 -9.56 -7.77
C LEU A 68 11.82 -8.47 -6.70
N VAL A 69 10.90 -8.64 -5.73
CA VAL A 69 10.78 -7.70 -4.59
C VAL A 69 12.07 -7.65 -3.79
N SER A 70 12.75 -8.78 -3.58
CA SER A 70 14.05 -8.82 -2.89
C SER A 70 15.08 -7.95 -3.60
N VAL A 71 15.24 -8.17 -4.91
CA VAL A 71 16.19 -7.42 -5.75
C VAL A 71 15.85 -5.94 -5.75
N LEU A 72 14.57 -5.58 -5.91
CA LEU A 72 14.14 -4.18 -5.89
C LEU A 72 14.41 -3.49 -4.55
N LEU A 73 14.23 -4.18 -3.42
CA LEU A 73 14.45 -3.59 -2.10
C LEU A 73 15.92 -3.52 -1.69
N ASN A 74 16.74 -4.46 -2.16
CA ASN A 74 18.14 -4.58 -1.74
C ASN A 74 19.10 -3.89 -2.70
N ASP A 75 18.82 -3.96 -4.00
CA ASP A 75 19.77 -3.59 -5.05
C ASP A 75 19.39 -2.27 -5.73
N THR A 76 18.33 -1.60 -5.26
CA THR A 76 17.88 -0.30 -5.78
C THR A 76 17.55 0.68 -4.67
N ASP A 77 17.43 1.95 -5.05
CA ASP A 77 17.05 3.05 -4.16
C ASP A 77 15.51 3.19 -4.00
N LEU A 78 14.74 2.15 -4.35
CA LEU A 78 13.28 2.22 -4.42
C LEU A 78 12.64 2.62 -3.08
N ILE A 79 13.18 2.14 -1.95
CA ILE A 79 12.65 2.44 -0.62
C ILE A 79 12.81 3.90 -0.21
N ASN A 80 13.73 4.66 -0.82
CA ASN A 80 13.95 6.07 -0.47
C ASN A 80 13.21 7.03 -1.41
N ARG A 81 12.60 6.51 -2.48
CA ARG A 81 11.93 7.33 -3.50
C ARG A 81 10.43 7.39 -3.27
N THR A 82 9.84 8.52 -3.69
CA THR A 82 8.39 8.67 -3.77
C THR A 82 7.95 8.64 -5.22
N ASN A 83 6.82 7.99 -5.50
CA ASN A 83 6.16 8.07 -6.80
C ASN A 83 4.91 8.94 -6.68
N SER A 84 4.83 10.02 -7.46
CA SER A 84 3.68 10.94 -7.43
C SER A 84 3.33 11.43 -6.00
N ARG A 85 4.36 11.73 -5.19
CA ARG A 85 4.25 12.12 -3.77
C ARG A 85 3.62 11.04 -2.88
N GLN A 86 3.90 9.77 -3.14
CA GLN A 86 3.52 8.66 -2.27
C GLN A 86 4.73 7.75 -2.02
N HIS A 87 4.98 7.44 -0.74
CA HIS A 87 5.98 6.46 -0.32
C HIS A 87 5.49 5.03 -0.57
N LEU A 88 6.41 4.10 -0.84
CA LEU A 88 6.07 2.70 -1.16
C LEU A 88 5.28 2.01 -0.04
N LEU A 89 5.69 2.17 1.23
CA LEU A 89 4.94 1.64 2.38
C LEU A 89 3.49 2.17 2.46
N LEU A 90 3.29 3.47 2.22
CA LEU A 90 1.95 4.08 2.19
C LEU A 90 1.10 3.57 1.01
N PHE A 91 1.73 3.31 -0.13
CA PHE A 91 1.06 2.69 -1.27
C PHE A 91 0.62 1.26 -0.95
N LEU A 92 1.50 0.44 -0.37
CA LEU A 92 1.22 -0.94 0.00
C LEU A 92 0.16 -1.04 1.09
N ALA A 93 0.24 -0.23 2.15
CA ALA A 93 -0.77 -0.21 3.23
C ALA A 93 -2.18 0.08 2.68
N ARG A 94 -2.32 1.10 1.81
CA ARG A 94 -3.61 1.40 1.16
C ARG A 94 -4.10 0.28 0.26
N THR A 95 -3.16 -0.36 -0.44
CA THR A 95 -3.47 -1.48 -1.35
C THR A 95 -3.97 -2.69 -0.55
N VAL A 96 -3.25 -3.07 0.50
CA VAL A 96 -3.62 -4.19 1.38
C VAL A 96 -4.96 -3.91 2.07
N GLY A 97 -5.14 -2.74 2.68
CA GLY A 97 -6.39 -2.42 3.38
C GLY A 97 -7.60 -2.36 2.46
N ARG A 98 -7.41 -1.88 1.23
CA ARG A 98 -8.44 -1.96 0.18
C ARG A 98 -8.76 -3.42 -0.17
N GLN A 99 -7.75 -4.24 -0.40
CA GLN A 99 -7.91 -5.66 -0.77
C GLN A 99 -8.62 -6.46 0.33
N MET A 100 -8.31 -6.21 1.60
CA MET A 100 -9.00 -6.85 2.74
C MET A 100 -10.49 -6.48 2.75
N THR A 101 -10.81 -5.18 2.61
CA THR A 101 -12.21 -4.73 2.53
C THR A 101 -12.96 -5.37 1.36
N GLU A 102 -12.30 -5.54 0.21
CA GLU A 102 -12.90 -6.15 -0.98
C GLU A 102 -13.19 -7.64 -0.80
N GLN A 103 -12.28 -8.37 -0.14
CA GLN A 103 -12.47 -9.78 0.20
C GLN A 103 -13.62 -9.99 1.16
N ASP A 104 -13.68 -9.21 2.24
CA ASP A 104 -14.77 -9.31 3.21
C ASP A 104 -16.13 -9.09 2.54
N ASN A 105 -16.20 -8.10 1.64
CA ASN A 105 -17.41 -7.83 0.88
C ASN A 105 -17.74 -8.94 -0.13
N PHE A 106 -16.73 -9.57 -0.74
CA PHE A 106 -16.93 -10.70 -1.66
C PHE A 106 -17.46 -11.94 -0.92
N GLN A 107 -16.83 -12.33 0.19
CA GLN A 107 -17.26 -13.47 1.00
C GLN A 107 -18.69 -13.28 1.53
N ARG A 108 -19.04 -12.06 1.96
CA ARG A 108 -20.42 -11.71 2.38
C ARG A 108 -21.43 -11.82 1.25
N ARG A 109 -21.05 -11.48 0.01
CA ARG A 109 -21.94 -11.50 -1.16
C ARG A 109 -22.12 -12.90 -1.77
N ASN A 110 -21.17 -13.81 -1.55
CA ASN A 110 -21.19 -15.12 -2.23
C ASN A 110 -20.74 -16.27 -1.30
N PRO A 111 -21.56 -16.66 -0.31
CA PRO A 111 -21.19 -17.67 0.69
C PRO A 111 -21.07 -19.11 0.16
N LYS A 112 -21.35 -19.39 -1.13
CA LYS A 112 -21.24 -20.73 -1.73
C LYS A 112 -20.80 -20.68 -3.20
N LYS A 113 -19.57 -21.12 -3.50
CA LYS A 113 -19.21 -21.73 -4.79
C LYS A 113 -18.07 -22.74 -4.60
N THR A 114 -18.41 -23.84 -3.95
CA THR A 114 -17.72 -25.13 -4.06
C THR A 114 -18.56 -26.06 -4.94
N SER A 115 -18.51 -25.85 -6.25
CA SER A 115 -18.80 -26.91 -7.23
C SER A 115 -18.38 -26.46 -8.63
N GLY A 116 -17.56 -27.30 -9.25
CA GLY A 116 -16.89 -27.05 -10.52
C GLY A 116 -17.85 -26.83 -11.69
N THR A 117 -17.45 -25.91 -12.56
CA THR A 117 -17.83 -25.87 -13.97
C THR A 117 -16.57 -25.48 -14.74
N ASP A 118 -16.08 -26.38 -15.59
CA ASP A 118 -14.78 -26.40 -16.29
C ASP A 118 -14.54 -25.28 -17.33
N ALA A 119 -15.20 -24.13 -17.19
CA ALA A 119 -15.06 -23.00 -18.13
C ALA A 119 -14.54 -21.71 -17.48
N ALA A 120 -14.47 -21.66 -16.14
CA ALA A 120 -13.81 -20.55 -15.46
C ALA A 120 -12.30 -20.82 -15.45
N PRO A 121 -11.43 -19.87 -15.87
CA PRO A 121 -10.00 -19.94 -15.54
C PRO A 121 -9.88 -20.29 -14.06
N GLU A 122 -8.93 -21.15 -13.68
CA GLU A 122 -8.67 -21.48 -12.29
C GLU A 122 -8.31 -20.17 -11.56
N HIS A 123 -9.34 -19.54 -11.02
CA HIS A 123 -9.26 -18.28 -10.34
C HIS A 123 -8.80 -18.63 -8.95
N ASP A 124 -7.54 -18.31 -8.66
CA ASP A 124 -7.12 -18.21 -7.28
C ASP A 124 -7.91 -17.05 -6.67
N LEU A 125 -9.02 -17.40 -6.04
CA LEU A 125 -9.82 -16.50 -5.21
C LEU A 125 -9.07 -16.19 -3.91
N ASP A 126 -7.90 -16.80 -3.68
CA ASP A 126 -7.04 -16.33 -2.62
C ASP A 126 -6.72 -14.85 -2.88
N PRO A 127 -6.75 -14.04 -1.82
CA PRO A 127 -6.29 -12.68 -1.87
C PRO A 127 -4.99 -12.53 -2.66
N PRO A 128 -4.71 -11.39 -3.31
CA PRO A 128 -3.38 -11.12 -3.86
C PRO A 128 -2.33 -11.14 -2.74
N ARG A 129 -1.79 -12.34 -2.48
CA ARG A 129 -0.80 -12.67 -1.46
C ARG A 129 0.40 -11.78 -1.61
N PHE A 130 0.75 -11.46 -2.85
CA PHE A 130 1.88 -10.63 -3.20
C PHE A 130 1.89 -9.26 -2.50
N ALA A 131 0.78 -8.50 -2.53
CA ALA A 131 0.77 -7.16 -1.94
C ALA A 131 0.90 -7.22 -0.41
N ARG A 132 0.28 -8.21 0.24
CA ARG A 132 0.43 -8.45 1.67
C ARG A 132 1.84 -8.93 2.03
N SER A 133 2.39 -9.90 1.30
CA SER A 133 3.75 -10.40 1.52
C SER A 133 4.78 -9.29 1.32
N ALA A 134 4.64 -8.49 0.27
CA ALA A 134 5.49 -7.32 0.05
C ALA A 134 5.33 -6.30 1.19
N PHE A 135 4.09 -5.99 1.60
CA PHE A 135 3.83 -5.06 2.70
C PHE A 135 4.48 -5.53 4.01
N ALA A 136 4.19 -6.76 4.45
CA ALA A 136 4.75 -7.34 5.66
C ALA A 136 6.27 -7.33 5.63
N ARG A 137 6.87 -7.68 4.49
CA ARG A 137 8.33 -7.66 4.34
C ARG A 137 8.93 -6.27 4.46
N LEU A 138 8.34 -5.25 3.82
CA LEU A 138 8.83 -3.87 3.98
C LEU A 138 8.60 -3.34 5.39
N LEU A 139 7.51 -3.75 6.04
CA LEU A 139 7.16 -3.32 7.39
C LEU A 139 8.13 -3.90 8.42
N SER A 140 8.64 -5.11 8.18
CA SER A 140 9.71 -5.74 8.97
C SER A 140 11.12 -5.23 8.63
N ASP A 141 11.31 -4.46 7.56
CA ASP A 141 12.62 -3.91 7.17
C ASP A 141 12.80 -2.49 7.71
N TRP A 142 13.68 -2.35 8.70
CA TRP A 142 14.02 -1.07 9.30
C TRP A 142 14.46 -0.02 8.25
N ARG A 143 15.14 -0.40 7.16
CA ARG A 143 15.56 0.57 6.13
C ARG A 143 14.35 1.24 5.47
N ALA A 144 13.32 0.46 5.17
CA ALA A 144 12.06 0.94 4.58
C ALA A 144 11.22 1.73 5.60
N VAL A 145 11.16 1.29 6.86
CA VAL A 145 10.46 2.04 7.91
C VAL A 145 11.14 3.38 8.18
N LYS A 146 12.48 3.38 8.27
CA LYS A 146 13.28 4.59 8.43
C LYS A 146 13.10 5.55 7.25
N SER A 147 13.09 5.07 6.00
CA SER A 147 12.92 5.95 4.84
C SER A 147 11.56 6.65 4.82
N LEU A 148 10.49 5.99 5.29
CA LEU A 148 9.18 6.59 5.50
C LEU A 148 9.20 7.63 6.63
N VAL A 149 9.75 7.28 7.79
CA VAL A 149 9.75 8.14 8.99
C VAL A 149 10.63 9.39 8.79
N MET A 150 11.73 9.23 8.07
CA MET A 150 12.66 10.31 7.74
C MET A 150 12.22 11.09 6.49
N LEU A 151 11.08 10.75 5.89
CA LEU A 151 10.60 11.45 4.69
C LEU A 151 10.33 12.92 5.00
N GLY A 152 10.99 13.82 4.25
CA GLY A 152 10.91 15.27 4.47
C GLY A 152 11.85 15.82 5.55
N VAL A 153 12.65 14.98 6.21
CA VAL A 153 13.77 15.45 7.03
C VAL A 153 14.92 15.82 6.10
N LYS A 154 15.08 17.12 5.82
CA LYS A 154 16.36 17.61 5.32
C LYS A 154 17.32 17.60 6.51
N GLY A 155 18.47 16.92 6.38
CA GLY A 155 19.57 17.16 7.33
C GLY A 155 19.88 18.65 7.32
N LEU A 156 20.33 19.22 8.45
CA LEU A 156 20.99 20.52 8.42
C LEU A 156 22.20 20.40 7.48
N GLN A 157 21.99 20.65 6.20
CA GLN A 157 23.07 21.10 5.36
C GLN A 157 23.32 22.52 5.81
N ASN A 158 24.44 22.70 6.52
CA ASN A 158 25.08 24.00 6.62
C ASN A 158 25.11 24.62 5.21
N ASP A 159 24.85 25.91 5.15
CA ASP A 159 24.95 26.77 3.97
C ASP A 159 23.70 26.87 3.08
N ALA A 160 22.63 27.45 3.63
CA ALA A 160 21.91 28.56 3.00
C ALA A 160 20.88 29.11 4.01
N LEU A 161 20.63 30.42 3.99
CA LEU A 161 19.52 31.06 4.68
C LEU A 161 18.19 30.46 4.16
N ILE A 162 17.77 29.32 4.69
CA ILE A 162 16.45 28.77 4.40
C ILE A 162 15.45 29.64 5.15
N ILE A 163 14.67 30.41 4.38
CA ILE A 163 13.54 31.19 4.87
C ILE A 163 12.66 30.27 5.71
N GLU A 164 12.36 30.69 6.94
CA GLU A 164 11.59 29.95 7.96
C GLU A 164 10.29 29.34 7.37
N GLU A 165 9.60 30.08 6.50
CA GLU A 165 8.40 29.63 5.78
C GLU A 165 8.65 28.40 4.88
N VAL A 166 9.78 28.36 4.16
CA VAL A 166 10.16 27.22 3.30
C VAL A 166 10.56 26.01 4.15
N PHE A 167 11.16 26.25 5.33
CA PHE A 167 11.47 25.20 6.29
C PHE A 167 10.18 24.58 6.88
N HIS A 168 9.28 25.41 7.42
CA HIS A 168 7.99 24.96 7.97
C HIS A 168 7.12 24.27 6.92
N PHE A 169 7.07 24.78 5.69
CA PHE A 169 6.30 24.16 4.60
C PHE A 169 6.83 22.77 4.21
N ASN A 170 8.16 22.61 4.10
CA ASN A 170 8.77 21.31 3.82
C ASN A 170 8.58 20.31 5.00
N GLN A 171 8.61 20.81 6.24
CA GLN A 171 8.42 20.00 7.45
C GLN A 171 6.97 19.49 7.57
N GLN A 172 5.98 20.33 7.25
CA GLN A 172 4.55 19.96 7.18
C GLN A 172 4.29 18.86 6.14
N HIS A 173 4.93 18.93 4.98
CA HIS A 173 4.77 17.92 3.94
C HIS A 173 5.30 16.54 4.34
N GLY A 174 6.43 16.47 5.06
CA GLY A 174 6.99 15.22 5.59
C GLY A 174 6.08 14.56 6.65
N CYS A 175 5.67 15.35 7.66
CA CYS A 175 4.74 14.89 8.71
C CYS A 175 3.46 14.30 8.11
N SER A 176 2.90 14.98 7.09
CA SER A 176 1.67 14.53 6.44
C SER A 176 1.75 13.13 5.81
N HIS A 177 2.93 12.61 5.46
CA HIS A 177 3.07 11.27 4.89
C HIS A 177 3.06 10.19 5.96
N LEU A 178 3.76 10.43 7.07
CA LEU A 178 3.76 9.54 8.22
C LEU A 178 2.36 9.49 8.85
N ASP A 179 1.71 10.65 9.02
CA ASP A 179 0.34 10.73 9.55
C ASP A 179 -0.64 9.95 8.67
N LYS A 180 -0.55 10.12 7.34
CA LYS A 180 -1.36 9.35 6.38
C LYS A 180 -1.07 7.87 6.46
N PHE A 181 0.17 7.47 6.70
CA PHE A 181 0.53 6.07 6.84
C PHE A 181 -0.04 5.48 8.11
N VAL A 182 0.21 6.10 9.27
CA VAL A 182 -0.28 5.64 10.57
C VAL A 182 -1.82 5.58 10.57
N PHE A 183 -2.49 6.60 10.03
CA PHE A 183 -3.94 6.58 9.88
C PHE A 183 -4.42 5.38 9.06
N VAL A 184 -3.80 5.10 7.90
CA VAL A 184 -4.17 3.95 7.07
C VAL A 184 -3.87 2.64 7.77
N LEU A 185 -2.71 2.53 8.44
CA LEU A 185 -2.30 1.34 9.18
C LEU A 185 -3.33 0.98 10.25
N LEU A 186 -3.69 1.96 11.10
CA LEU A 186 -4.67 1.76 12.17
C LEU A 186 -6.10 1.53 11.66
N ALA A 187 -6.50 2.21 10.59
CA ALA A 187 -7.89 2.15 10.12
C ALA A 187 -8.18 1.00 9.15
N LYS A 188 -7.16 0.41 8.52
CA LYS A 188 -7.33 -0.49 7.37
C LYS A 188 -6.44 -1.73 7.34
N CYS A 189 -5.38 -1.82 8.15
CA CYS A 189 -4.49 -2.98 8.17
C CYS A 189 -4.79 -3.88 9.39
N SER A 190 -4.12 -5.03 9.48
CA SER A 190 -4.32 -5.99 10.56
C SER A 190 -3.61 -5.55 11.85
N GLU A 191 -4.05 -6.05 13.01
CA GLU A 191 -3.36 -5.83 14.28
C GLU A 191 -1.90 -6.32 14.23
N THR A 192 -1.63 -7.40 13.51
CA THR A 192 -0.27 -7.90 13.30
C THR A 192 0.62 -6.91 12.54
N ASP A 193 0.04 -6.16 11.60
CA ASP A 193 0.79 -5.11 10.88
C ASP A 193 1.14 -3.96 11.83
N VAL A 194 0.19 -3.55 12.68
CA VAL A 194 0.42 -2.53 13.72
C VAL A 194 1.54 -2.97 14.66
N CYS A 195 1.41 -4.15 15.27
CA CYS A 195 2.42 -4.70 16.18
C CYS A 195 3.80 -4.82 15.53
N THR A 196 3.87 -5.18 14.23
CA THR A 196 5.14 -5.27 13.50
C THR A 196 5.79 -3.90 13.35
N PHE A 197 5.02 -2.88 12.99
CA PHE A 197 5.53 -1.51 12.89
C PHE A 197 6.06 -1.03 14.24
N ASP A 198 5.27 -1.21 15.31
CA ASP A 198 5.64 -0.81 16.68
C ASP A 198 6.92 -1.49 17.13
N PHE A 199 7.03 -2.80 16.87
CA PHE A 199 8.21 -3.58 17.20
C PHE A 199 9.46 -3.09 16.45
N VAL A 200 9.36 -2.87 15.13
CA VAL A 200 10.52 -2.42 14.34
C VAL A 200 11.00 -1.04 14.77
N ILE A 201 10.06 -0.16 15.12
CA ILE A 201 10.37 1.16 15.66
C ILE A 201 11.06 1.02 17.04
N ALA A 202 10.50 0.22 17.96
CA ALA A 202 11.05 0.02 19.30
C ALA A 202 12.43 -0.65 19.28
N ASP A 203 12.60 -1.67 18.44
CA ASP A 203 13.89 -2.35 18.23
C ASP A 203 14.95 -1.39 17.68
N SER A 204 14.55 -0.48 16.78
CA SER A 204 15.45 0.55 16.26
C SER A 204 15.92 1.53 17.34
N ASP A 205 15.07 1.81 18.33
CA ASP A 205 15.39 2.68 19.46
C ASP A 205 16.32 1.96 20.45
N HIS A 206 16.07 0.67 20.73
CA HIS A 206 16.94 -0.15 21.56
C HIS A 206 18.37 -0.24 21.02
N ARG A 207 18.52 -0.40 19.69
CA ARG A 207 19.85 -0.38 19.04
C ARG A 207 20.55 0.98 19.13
N ARG A 208 19.83 2.08 19.35
CA ARG A 208 20.40 3.43 19.54
C ARG A 208 20.70 3.74 21.01
N ASN A 209 19.87 3.25 21.93
CA ASN A 209 19.94 3.50 23.37
C ASN A 209 20.92 2.58 24.13
N SER A 210 21.87 1.95 23.45
CA SER A 210 23.06 1.38 24.12
C SER A 210 23.95 2.45 24.80
N TYR A 211 23.59 3.75 24.67
CA TYR A 211 24.14 4.86 25.44
C TYR A 211 23.02 5.84 25.87
N GLY A 212 22.34 5.58 27.00
CA GLY A 212 21.59 6.63 27.73
C GLY A 212 20.09 6.38 27.94
N TRP A 213 19.67 6.60 29.18
CA TRP A 213 18.33 6.37 29.75
C TRP A 213 17.21 7.22 29.11
N TRP A 214 16.03 6.61 28.89
CA TRP A 214 14.75 7.33 28.83
C TRP A 214 13.63 6.54 29.54
N HIS A 215 12.92 7.24 30.41
CA HIS A 215 11.78 6.78 31.20
C HIS A 215 10.51 7.38 30.54
N TRP A 216 9.52 6.55 30.23
CA TRP A 216 8.28 6.96 29.58
C TRP A 216 7.48 7.93 30.45
N THR A 217 7.19 9.15 29.95
CA THR A 217 6.11 9.99 30.49
C THR A 217 5.16 10.38 29.37
N SER A 218 3.87 10.20 29.64
CA SER A 218 2.75 10.48 28.73
C SER A 218 2.71 11.95 28.31
N TYR A 219 2.15 12.21 27.12
CA TYR A 219 1.64 13.48 26.58
C TYR A 219 2.57 14.29 25.64
N GLY A 220 2.26 14.24 24.34
CA GLY A 220 2.53 15.32 23.37
C GLY A 220 3.48 14.98 22.20
N TYR A 221 3.09 15.35 20.97
CA TYR A 221 3.94 15.31 19.77
C TYR A 221 4.69 16.64 19.62
N ILE A 222 6.02 16.67 19.80
CA ILE A 222 6.89 17.77 19.35
C ILE A 222 8.18 17.19 18.77
N ARG A 223 8.52 17.59 17.54
CA ARG A 223 9.71 17.15 16.80
C ARG A 223 10.86 18.13 17.04
N TYR A 224 11.82 17.78 17.89
CA TYR A 224 13.12 18.44 17.95
C TYR A 224 14.25 17.46 17.63
N ASP A 225 15.12 17.89 16.71
CA ASP A 225 16.44 17.36 16.34
C ASP A 225 16.68 15.86 16.45
N ALA A 226 16.72 15.20 15.28
CA ALA A 226 17.36 13.90 15.03
C ALA A 226 16.99 12.71 15.94
N LYS A 227 16.04 12.86 16.87
CA LYS A 227 15.44 11.80 17.67
C LYS A 227 14.08 11.47 17.08
N VAL A 228 13.97 10.28 16.51
CA VAL A 228 12.67 9.72 16.15
C VAL A 228 12.12 9.09 17.42
N GLU A 229 11.32 9.83 18.17
CA GLU A 229 10.42 9.24 19.17
C GLU A 229 9.07 8.99 18.50
N VAL A 230 8.67 7.72 18.42
CA VAL A 230 7.37 7.32 17.87
C VAL A 230 6.48 6.98 19.06
N PHE A 231 5.44 7.78 19.24
CA PHE A 231 4.48 7.62 20.33
C PHE A 231 3.19 6.98 19.80
N PHE A 232 2.87 5.79 20.32
CA PHE A 232 1.59 5.12 20.10
C PHE A 232 0.56 5.60 21.13
N PHE A 233 -0.58 6.12 20.67
CA PHE A 233 -1.76 6.24 21.54
C PHE A 233 -2.34 4.84 21.77
N PRO A 234 -2.63 4.42 23.01
CA PRO A 234 -3.46 3.25 23.22
C PRO A 234 -4.90 3.63 22.82
N PHE A 235 -5.31 3.30 21.60
CA PHE A 235 -6.72 3.30 21.24
C PHE A 235 -7.34 1.98 21.76
N TRP A 236 -7.58 1.92 23.06
CA TRP A 236 -8.41 0.86 23.63
C TRP A 236 -9.88 1.21 23.35
N PRO A 237 -10.66 0.35 22.67
CA PRO A 237 -12.08 0.56 22.55
C PRO A 237 -12.72 0.21 23.90
N ASN A 238 -13.18 1.23 24.63
CA ASN A 238 -14.21 1.01 25.63
C ASN A 238 -15.48 0.60 24.89
N PHE A 239 -15.74 -0.71 24.85
CA PHE A 239 -17.09 -1.23 24.72
C PHE A 239 -17.80 -0.99 26.07
N ALA A 240 -18.74 -0.05 26.05
CA ALA A 240 -19.89 0.01 26.95
C ALA A 240 -21.08 0.55 26.15
#